data_AF-A0A7V7V0A3-F1
#
_entry.id   AF-A0A7V7V0A3-F1
#
_cell.length_a   1.000
_cell.length_b   1.000
_cell.length_c   1.000
_cell.angle_alpha   90.00
_cell.angle_beta   90.00
_cell.angle_gamma   90.00
#
_symmetry.space_group_name_H-M   'P 1'
#
loop_
_entity.id
_entity.type
_entity.pdbx_description
1 polymer ?
#
loop_
_entity_poly.entity_id
_entity_poly.type
_entity_poly.pdbx_seq_one_letter_code
_entity_poly.pdbx_strand_id
1 'polypeptide(L)' 'MGVLYKAAVAEKRLKKNFILERLQALGIQLSQQGIPLDQLSYEELKYEYVLASFRDIDTERTENTWF' A
#
# COMPACT_ATOMS: atom_id res chain seq x y z
N MET A 1 31.85 1.01 5.91
CA MET A 1 30.79 0.15 5.34
C MET A 1 29.45 0.14 6.11
N GLY A 2 29.33 0.69 7.32
CA GLY A 2 28.08 0.62 8.10
C GLY A 2 27.02 1.71 7.84
N VAL A 3 27.41 2.86 7.27
CA VAL A 3 26.51 4.03 7.10
C VAL A 3 25.52 3.81 5.94
N LEU A 4 25.99 3.25 4.82
CA LEU A 4 25.14 2.95 3.67
C LEU A 4 24.08 1.88 3.98
N TYR A 5 24.44 0.86 4.76
CA TYR A 5 23.49 -0.16 5.19
C TYR A 5 22.39 0.42 6.09
N LYS A 6 22.76 1.27 7.05
CA LYS A 6 21.78 1.95 7.92
C LYS A 6 20.85 2.87 7.12
N ALA A 7 21.37 3.60 6.14
CA ALA A 7 20.56 4.42 5.24
C ALA A 7 19.58 3.58 4.42
N ALA A 8 20.04 2.50 3.78
CA ALA A 8 19.18 1.60 3.00
C ALA A 8 18.10 0.92 3.85
N VAL A 9 18.40 0.56 5.10
CA VAL A 9 17.41 0.01 6.04
C VAL A 9 16.39 1.07 6.46
N ALA A 10 16.84 2.31 6.70
CA ALA A 10 15.95 3.42 7.03
C ALA A 10 15.00 3.75 5.86
N GLU A 11 15.51 3.80 4.62
CA GLU A 11 14.70 4.02 3.43
C GLU A 11 13.62 2.95 3.23
N LYS A 12 13.95 1.68 3.47
CA LYS A 12 12.97 0.58 3.39
C LYS A 12 11.85 0.74 4.43
N ARG A 13 12.18 1.16 5.65
CA ARG A 13 11.19 1.42 6.71
C ARG A 13 10.29 2.60 6.37
N LEU A 14 10.86 3.69 5.86
CA LEU A 14 10.07 4.86 5.42
C LEU A 14 9.10 4.50 4.29
N LYS A 15 9.54 3.71 3.32
CA LYS A 15 8.68 3.22 2.23
C LYS A 15 7.55 2.33 2.75
N LYS A 16 7.82 1.44 3.71
CA LYS A 16 6.78 0.61 4.35
C LYS A 16 5.73 1.48 5.04
N ASN A 17 6.18 2.45 5.85
CA ASN A 17 5.30 3.34 6.58
C ASN A 17 4.42 4.18 5.63
N PHE A 18 5.01 4.71 4.55
CA PHE A 18 4.27 5.47 3.55
C PHE A 18 3.12 4.64 2.93
N ILE A 19 3.37 3.38 2.58
CA ILE A 19 2.33 2.51 2.01
C ILE A 19 1.25 2.22 3.04
N LEU A 20 1.62 1.97 4.30
CA LEU A 20 0.66 1.79 5.40
C LEU A 20 -0.24 3.00 5.58
N GLU A 21 0.33 4.21 5.64
CA GLU A 21 -0.44 5.45 5.77
C GLU A 21 -1.41 5.64 4.59
N ARG A 22 -0.98 5.31 3.37
CA ARG A 22 -1.84 5.38 2.19
C ARG A 22 -2.99 4.38 2.22
N LEU A 23 -2.71 3.13 2.59
CA LEU A 23 -3.75 2.10 2.73
C LEU A 23 -4.76 2.47 3.82
N GLN A 24 -4.29 3.02 4.95
CA GLN A 24 -5.16 3.52 6.01
C GLN A 24 -6.00 4.71 5.55
N ALA A 25 -5.43 5.63 4.76
CA ALA A 25 -6.16 6.76 4.18
C ALA A 25 -7.26 6.30 3.21
N LEU A 26 -7.06 5.19 2.50
CA LEU A 26 -8.08 4.53 1.66
C LEU A 26 -9.12 3.74 2.48
N GLY A 27 -9.03 3.77 3.82
CA GLY A 27 -9.95 3.06 4.72
C GLY A 27 -9.70 1.55 4.80
N ILE A 28 -8.59 1.06 4.26
CA ILE A 28 -8.25 -0.37 4.26
C ILE A 28 -7.50 -0.68 5.56
N GLN A 29 -8.08 -1.55 6.39
CA GLN A 29 -7.49 -1.98 7.67
C GLN A 29 -7.03 -3.44 7.67
N LEU A 30 -7.56 -4.23 6.73
CA LEU A 30 -7.32 -5.66 6.58
C LEU A 30 -6.92 -5.93 5.13
N SER A 31 -6.01 -6.90 4.93
CA SER A 31 -5.72 -7.45 3.61
C SER A 31 -6.94 -8.17 3.05
N GLN A 32 -6.92 -8.52 1.76
CA GLN A 32 -7.96 -9.38 1.16
C GLN A 32 -8.09 -10.73 1.89
N GLN A 33 -7.04 -11.18 2.57
CA GLN A 33 -7.01 -12.43 3.33
C GLN A 33 -7.50 -12.27 4.78
N GLY A 34 -7.89 -11.06 5.19
CA GLY A 34 -8.34 -10.76 6.55
C GLY A 34 -7.19 -10.58 7.55
N ILE A 35 -5.95 -10.38 7.08
CA ILE A 35 -4.78 -10.16 7.93
C ILE A 35 -4.64 -8.65 8.20
N PRO A 36 -4.38 -8.21 9.44
CA PRO A 36 -4.12 -6.81 9.73
C PRO A 36 -2.92 -6.29 8.94
N LEU A 37 -3.03 -5.09 8.35
CA LEU A 37 -1.96 -4.51 7.54
C LEU A 37 -0.62 -4.39 8.29
N ASP A 38 -0.66 -4.24 9.62
CA ASP A 38 0.53 -4.11 10.46
C ASP A 38 1.38 -5.40 10.48
N GLN A 39 0.73 -6.56 10.33
CA GLN A 39 1.38 -7.88 10.31
C GLN A 39 1.92 -8.25 8.92
N LEU A 40 1.59 -7.49 7.88
CA LEU A 40 2.02 -7.78 6.52
C LEU A 40 3.48 -7.38 6.27
N SER A 41 4.11 -8.14 5.39
CA SER A 41 5.41 -7.80 4.82
C SER A 41 5.29 -6.62 3.84
N TYR A 42 6.42 -6.00 3.51
CA TYR A 42 6.46 -4.87 2.57
C TYR A 42 5.93 -5.24 1.18
N GLU A 43 6.23 -6.45 0.69
CA GLU A 43 5.77 -6.92 -0.62
C GLU A 43 4.25 -7.10 -0.65
N GLU A 44 3.68 -7.66 0.43
CA GLU A 44 2.22 -7.83 0.57
C GLU A 44 1.50 -6.48 0.66
N LEU A 45 2.03 -5.53 1.45
CA LEU A 45 1.50 -4.17 1.53
C LEU A 45 1.51 -3.48 0.17
N LYS A 46 2.59 -3.65 -0.60
CA LYS A 46 2.69 -3.09 -1.95
C LYS A 46 1.65 -3.69 -2.89
N TYR A 47 1.41 -5.00 -2.80
CA TYR A 47 0.40 -5.67 -3.61
C TYR A 47 -1.01 -5.15 -3.29
N GLU A 48 -1.36 -5.07 -2.00
CA GLU A 48 -2.64 -4.51 -1.55
C GLU A 48 -2.80 -3.05 -1.99
N TYR A 49 -1.75 -2.24 -1.91
CA TYR A 49 -1.79 -0.85 -2.35
C TYR A 49 -2.05 -0.71 -3.85
N VAL A 50 -1.44 -1.58 -4.67
CA VAL A 50 -1.70 -1.62 -6.11
C VAL A 50 -3.16 -1.97 -6.37
N LEU A 51 -3.69 -3.01 -5.72
CA LEU A 51 -5.10 -3.40 -5.85
C LEU A 51 -6.06 -2.28 -5.43
N ALA A 52 -5.76 -1.63 -4.31
CA ALA A 52 -6.54 -0.50 -3.81
C ALA A 52 -6.54 0.67 -4.79
N SER A 53 -5.38 1.00 -5.36
CA SER A 53 -5.25 2.05 -6.37
C SER A 53 -6.05 1.73 -7.63
N PHE A 54 -6.06 0.47 -8.07
CA PHE A 54 -6.89 0.05 -9.21
C PHE A 54 -8.40 0.18 -8.92
N ARG A 55 -8.85 -0.15 -7.70
CA ARG A 55 -10.25 0.01 -7.30
C ARG A 55 -10.66 1.49 -7.27
N ASP A 56 -9.80 2.34 -6.72
CA ASP A 56 -10.04 3.80 -6.63
C ASP A 56 -10.24 4.40 -8.04
N ILE A 57 -9.37 4.05 -8.98
CA ILE A 57 -9.43 4.47 -10.40
C ILE A 57 -10.73 3.98 -11.08
N ASP A 58 -11.23 2.80 -10.74
CA ASP A 58 -12.47 2.24 -11.30
C ASP A 58 -13.71 3.02 -10.79
N THR A 59 -13.74 3.35 -9.50
CA THR A 59 -14.81 4.18 -8.91
C THR A 59 -14.85 5.61 -9.46
N GLU A 60 -13.71 6.24 -9.72
CA GLU A 60 -13.66 7.57 -10.33
C GLU A 60 -14.10 7.57 -11.82
N ARG A 61 -14.11 6.40 -12.48
CA ARG A 61 -14.54 6.23 -13.89
C ARG A 61 -15.99 5.80 -14.06
N THR A 62 -16.85 6.08 -13.08
CA THR A 62 -18.31 5.91 -13.25
C THR A 62 -18.88 6.80 -14.37
N GLU A 63 -18.13 7.76 -14.91
CA GLU A 63 -18.49 8.53 -16.12
C GLU A 63 -18.29 7.78 -17.45
N ASN A 64 -17.71 6.58 -17.46
CA ASN A 64 -17.53 5.79 -18.69
C ASN A 64 -18.72 4.85 -18.98
N THR A 65 -19.94 5.31 -18.71
CA THR A 65 -21.17 4.77 -19.31
C THR A 65 -21.17 5.05 -20.81
N TRP A 66 -20.49 4.20 -21.57
CA TRP A 66 -20.81 4.01 -22.99
C TRP A 66 -22.05 3.10 -23.08
N PHE A 67 -23.22 3.74 -22.96
CA PHE A 67 -24.47 3.29 -23.56
C PHE A 67 -24.95 4.37 -24.53
#